data_AF-A0AAX1N619-F1
#
_entry.id   AF-A0AAX1N619-F1
#
_cell.length_a   1.000
_cell.length_b   1.000
_cell.length_c   1.000
_cell.angle_alpha   90.00
_cell.angle_beta   90.00
_cell.angle_gamma   90.00
#
_symmetry.space_group_name_H-M   'P 1'
#
loop_
_entity.id
_entity.type
_entity.pdbx_description
1 polymer ?
#
loop_
_entity_poly.entity_id
_entity_poly.type
_entity_poly.pdbx_seq_one_letter_code
_entity_poly.pdbx_strand_id
1 'polypeptide(L)'
;MINITNIVTQHTHSFKQAFITILFFIGGYTTTFAQENKISSITIYKVEDEDLLDNELAQERVMISIFNQNVNESWRFFFENKKLMALACDEKKLDFIELLPSKRQYFYNSEQNINVSFKLKNDDTFEILITKNTIRLQSFLLKIPSEKLFFLDNLNKKHIESS
;
A
#
# COMPACT_ATOMS: atom_id res chain seq x y z
N MET A 1 -1.35 -59.98 42.04
CA MET A 1 -1.11 -59.91 40.58
C MET A 1 -1.85 -58.70 40.03
N ILE A 2 -1.14 -57.61 39.78
CA ILE A 2 -1.72 -56.41 39.15
C ILE A 2 -1.77 -56.68 37.65
N ASN A 3 -2.97 -56.58 37.08
CA ASN A 3 -3.29 -56.93 35.70
C ASN A 3 -2.72 -55.85 34.76
N ILE A 4 -1.55 -56.13 34.15
CA ILE A 4 -0.77 -55.19 33.30
C ILE A 4 -1.48 -54.90 31.96
N THR A 5 -2.57 -55.60 31.67
CA THR A 5 -3.26 -55.56 30.37
C THR A 5 -4.08 -54.28 30.12
N ASN A 6 -4.37 -53.48 31.15
CA ASN A 6 -5.19 -52.26 31.03
C ASN A 6 -4.40 -50.94 30.92
N ILE A 7 -3.06 -50.98 31.00
CA ILE A 7 -2.24 -49.75 30.94
C ILE A 7 -1.81 -49.43 29.50
N VAL A 8 -1.81 -50.40 28.59
CA VAL A 8 -1.30 -50.23 27.22
C VAL A 8 -2.35 -49.67 26.24
N THR A 9 -3.65 -49.83 26.53
CA THR A 9 -4.75 -49.37 25.67
C THR A 9 -5.18 -47.92 25.93
N GLN A 10 -4.89 -47.36 27.11
CA GLN A 10 -5.24 -45.96 27.41
C GLN A 10 -4.24 -44.96 26.80
N HIS A 11 -2.98 -45.34 26.60
CA HIS A 11 -1.96 -44.43 26.06
C HIS A 11 -1.96 -44.32 24.53
N THR A 12 -2.51 -45.31 23.81
CA THR A 12 -2.54 -45.30 22.34
C THR A 12 -3.63 -44.41 21.75
N HIS A 13 -4.75 -44.22 22.45
CA HIS A 13 -5.81 -43.30 22.02
C HIS A 13 -5.44 -41.82 22.19
N SER A 14 -4.76 -41.48 23.28
CA SER A 14 -4.31 -40.12 23.57
C SER A 14 -3.25 -39.62 22.58
N PHE A 15 -2.32 -40.50 22.18
CA PHE A 15 -1.25 -40.13 21.24
C PHE A 15 -1.78 -39.88 19.80
N LYS A 16 -2.76 -40.67 19.35
CA LYS A 16 -3.39 -40.47 18.02
C LYS A 16 -4.24 -39.20 17.98
N GLN A 17 -4.97 -38.88 19.06
CA GLN A 17 -5.72 -37.62 19.14
C GLN A 17 -4.80 -36.39 19.21
N ALA A 18 -3.68 -36.47 19.93
CA ALA A 18 -2.70 -35.40 19.98
C ALA A 18 -2.08 -35.12 18.59
N PHE A 19 -1.78 -36.17 17.81
CA PHE A 19 -1.17 -36.02 16.48
C PHE A 19 -2.14 -35.43 15.44
N ILE A 20 -3.43 -35.81 15.48
CA ILE A 20 -4.46 -35.24 14.59
C ILE A 20 -4.70 -33.77 14.92
N THR A 21 -4.70 -33.41 16.21
CA THR A 21 -4.87 -32.01 16.63
C THR A 21 -3.70 -31.14 16.13
N ILE A 22 -2.46 -31.63 16.24
CA ILE A 22 -1.27 -30.93 15.73
C ILE A 22 -1.32 -30.75 14.20
N LEU A 23 -1.82 -31.73 13.44
CA LEU A 23 -1.98 -31.60 11.99
C LEU A 23 -3.01 -30.52 11.58
N PHE A 24 -4.07 -30.30 12.39
CA PHE A 24 -4.99 -29.18 12.19
C PHE A 24 -4.39 -27.82 12.57
N PHE A 25 -3.45 -27.77 13.52
CA PHE A 25 -2.75 -26.52 13.87
C PHE A 25 -1.60 -26.18 12.93
N ILE A 26 -0.94 -27.17 12.31
CA ILE A 26 0.17 -26.94 11.37
C ILE A 26 -0.34 -26.77 9.92
N GLY A 27 -1.48 -27.35 9.56
CA GLY A 27 -2.08 -27.22 8.22
C GLY A 27 -2.93 -25.97 7.98
N GLY A 28 -3.08 -25.08 8.97
CA GLY A 28 -4.11 -24.03 8.97
C GLY A 28 -3.66 -22.57 8.87
N TYR A 29 -2.36 -22.26 8.78
CA TYR A 29 -1.89 -20.86 8.81
C TYR A 29 -0.83 -20.49 7.75
N THR A 30 -0.73 -21.25 6.67
CA THR A 30 -0.02 -20.81 5.45
C THR A 30 -1.00 -20.28 4.40
N THR A 31 -2.04 -19.57 4.81
CA THR A 31 -2.59 -18.51 3.96
C THR A 31 -1.89 -17.22 4.39
N THR A 32 -0.67 -17.03 3.89
CA THR A 32 -0.17 -15.67 3.72
C THR A 32 -1.22 -14.97 2.87
N PHE A 33 -2.06 -14.16 3.51
CA PHE A 33 -3.02 -13.31 2.84
C PHE A 33 -2.23 -12.45 1.86
N ALA A 34 -2.14 -12.88 0.60
CA ALA A 34 -1.87 -12.00 -0.52
C ALA A 34 -3.14 -11.15 -0.66
N GLN A 35 -3.29 -10.18 0.24
CA GLN A 35 -4.42 -9.27 0.27
C GLN A 35 -4.20 -8.17 -0.76
N GLU A 36 -5.18 -8.01 -1.64
CA GLU A 36 -5.12 -7.12 -2.79
C GLU A 36 -5.43 -5.68 -2.38
N ASN A 37 -4.40 -4.82 -2.39
CA ASN A 37 -4.61 -3.38 -2.52
C ASN A 37 -5.30 -3.13 -3.86
N LYS A 38 -6.47 -2.50 -3.85
CA LYS A 38 -7.15 -2.10 -5.10
C LYS A 38 -6.59 -0.77 -5.54
N ILE A 39 -6.03 -0.73 -6.75
CA ILE A 39 -5.44 0.47 -7.34
C ILE A 39 -6.30 0.91 -8.52
N SER A 40 -6.64 2.19 -8.59
CA SER A 40 -7.32 2.80 -9.74
C SER A 40 -6.65 4.12 -10.13
N SER A 41 -6.80 4.52 -11.39
CA SER A 41 -6.26 5.77 -11.92
C SER A 41 -7.32 6.47 -12.75
N ILE A 42 -7.49 7.77 -12.55
CA ILE A 42 -8.37 8.63 -13.37
C ILE A 42 -7.63 9.89 -13.80
N THR A 43 -7.90 10.37 -15.02
CA THR A 43 -7.46 11.69 -15.46
C THR A 43 -8.49 12.72 -14.99
N ILE A 44 -8.00 13.82 -14.42
CA ILE A 44 -8.78 14.95 -13.94
C ILE A 44 -8.28 16.23 -14.62
N TYR A 45 -9.21 17.11 -15.00
CA TYR A 45 -8.90 18.36 -15.68
C TYR A 45 -9.07 19.51 -14.70
N LYS A 46 -8.13 20.46 -14.72
CA LYS A 46 -8.28 21.73 -14.01
C LYS A 46 -9.32 22.57 -14.76
N VAL A 47 -10.45 22.85 -14.12
CA VAL A 47 -11.42 23.84 -14.62
C VAL A 47 -11.02 25.17 -14.00
N GLU A 48 -10.55 26.11 -14.82
CA GLU A 48 -10.42 27.50 -14.40
C GLU A 48 -11.79 28.14 -14.63
N ASP A 49 -12.49 28.49 -13.55
CA ASP A 49 -13.74 29.24 -13.64
C ASP A 49 -13.43 30.65 -14.15
N GLU A 50 -13.79 30.92 -15.41
CA GLU A 50 -14.44 32.13 -15.93
C GLU A 50 -14.24 32.16 -17.45
N ASP A 51 -15.27 31.71 -18.16
CA ASP A 51 -15.39 31.65 -19.63
C ASP A 51 -14.41 30.70 -20.35
N LEU A 52 -14.91 30.05 -21.41
CA LEU A 52 -14.17 29.32 -22.45
C LEU A 52 -13.90 27.83 -22.17
N LEU A 53 -14.82 27.02 -22.68
CA LEU A 53 -14.55 25.75 -23.36
C LEU A 53 -13.56 25.85 -24.55
N ASP A 54 -12.93 27.01 -24.76
CA ASP A 54 -12.06 27.33 -25.91
C ASP A 54 -10.57 27.45 -25.56
N ASN A 55 -10.13 27.12 -24.34
CA ASN A 55 -8.70 27.13 -24.01
C ASN A 55 -8.10 25.72 -24.03
N GLU A 56 -7.34 25.44 -25.09
CA GLU A 56 -6.55 24.24 -25.41
C GLU A 56 -5.44 23.89 -24.38
N LEU A 57 -5.50 24.34 -23.12
CA LEU A 57 -4.43 24.16 -22.13
C LEU A 57 -4.93 23.80 -20.74
N ALA A 58 -6.06 23.10 -20.61
CA ALA A 58 -6.42 22.48 -19.33
C ALA A 58 -5.29 21.50 -18.92
N GLN A 59 -4.52 21.85 -17.89
CA GLN A 59 -3.42 21.01 -17.41
C GLN A 59 -3.95 19.66 -16.96
N GLU A 60 -3.53 18.59 -17.63
CA GLU A 60 -3.92 17.22 -17.29
C GLU A 60 -3.30 16.82 -15.96
N ARG A 61 -4.16 16.40 -15.04
CA ARG A 61 -3.76 15.82 -13.76
C ARG A 61 -4.20 14.38 -13.71
N VAL A 62 -3.45 13.55 -13.01
CA VAL A 62 -3.80 12.14 -12.79
C VAL A 62 -3.98 11.91 -11.31
N MET A 63 -5.13 11.38 -10.92
CA MET A 63 -5.37 10.90 -9.57
C MET A 63 -5.23 9.39 -9.55
N ILE A 64 -4.31 8.89 -8.74
CA ILE A 64 -4.17 7.46 -8.47
C ILE A 64 -4.67 7.18 -7.06
N SER A 65 -5.61 6.25 -6.93
CA SER A 65 -6.19 5.84 -5.66
C SER A 65 -5.73 4.44 -5.28
N ILE A 66 -5.34 4.25 -4.03
CA ILE A 66 -5.05 2.96 -3.43
C ILE A 66 -6.01 2.74 -2.26
N PHE A 67 -6.89 1.74 -2.40
CA PHE A 67 -7.78 1.33 -1.33
C PHE A 67 -7.19 0.13 -0.58
N ASN A 68 -6.96 0.33 0.72
CA ASN A 68 -6.54 -0.72 1.64
C ASN A 68 -7.76 -1.28 2.38
N GLN A 69 -8.15 -2.49 2.00
CA GLN A 69 -9.34 -3.15 2.54
C GLN A 69 -9.23 -3.47 4.04
N ASN A 70 -8.02 -3.67 4.56
CA ASN A 70 -7.82 -4.14 5.95
C ASN A 70 -8.14 -3.06 6.99
N VAL A 71 -7.76 -1.83 6.67
CA VAL A 71 -7.98 -0.66 7.53
C VAL A 71 -9.11 0.22 7.01
N ASN A 72 -9.74 -0.17 5.89
CA ASN A 72 -10.77 0.58 5.19
C ASN A 72 -10.34 2.03 4.95
N GLU A 73 -9.15 2.20 4.37
CA GLU A 73 -8.56 3.51 4.07
C GLU A 73 -8.36 3.70 2.57
N SER A 74 -8.67 4.90 2.07
CA SER A 74 -8.48 5.27 0.68
C SER A 74 -7.47 6.39 0.56
N TRP A 75 -6.31 6.08 -0.02
CA TRP A 75 -5.24 7.04 -0.26
C TRP A 75 -5.26 7.50 -1.70
N ARG A 76 -5.35 8.81 -1.92
CA ARG A 76 -5.40 9.45 -3.24
C ARG A 76 -4.12 10.25 -3.46
N PHE A 77 -3.49 10.06 -4.60
CA PHE A 77 -2.24 10.71 -4.98
C PHE A 77 -2.47 11.49 -6.28
N PHE A 78 -2.14 12.78 -6.26
CA PHE A 78 -2.40 13.68 -7.38
C PHE A 78 -1.10 14.01 -8.09
N PHE A 79 -1.04 13.76 -9.40
CA PHE A 79 0.11 13.97 -10.23
C PHE A 79 -0.15 15.04 -11.28
N GLU A 80 0.86 15.86 -11.55
CA GLU A 80 0.88 16.85 -12.62
C GLU A 80 2.28 16.88 -13.21
N ASN A 81 2.41 16.85 -14.54
CA ASN A 81 3.71 16.91 -15.22
C ASN A 81 4.77 15.93 -14.66
N LYS A 82 4.36 14.69 -14.43
CA LYS A 82 5.16 13.61 -13.83
C LYS A 82 5.69 13.87 -12.41
N LYS A 83 5.02 14.71 -11.62
CA LYS A 83 5.38 15.00 -10.22
C LYS A 83 4.17 14.78 -9.33
N LEU A 84 4.40 14.22 -8.15
CA LEU A 84 3.39 14.19 -7.10
C LEU A 84 3.19 15.61 -6.57
N MET A 85 1.96 16.11 -6.65
CA MET A 85 1.57 17.46 -6.25
C MET A 85 0.85 17.47 -4.90
N ALA A 86 0.05 16.45 -4.62
CA ALA A 86 -0.71 16.38 -3.38
C ALA A 86 -1.03 14.93 -3.00
N LEU A 87 -1.42 14.74 -1.74
CA LEU A 87 -2.03 13.50 -1.26
C LEU A 87 -3.32 13.79 -0.50
N ALA A 88 -4.27 12.85 -0.49
CA ALA A 88 -5.43 12.90 0.38
C ALA A 88 -5.74 11.54 1.01
N CYS A 89 -6.30 11.55 2.22
CA CYS A 89 -6.87 10.40 2.90
C CYS A 89 -7.87 10.89 3.94
N ASP A 90 -9.16 10.70 3.65
CA ASP A 90 -10.27 11.20 4.47
C ASP A 90 -10.22 10.55 5.87
N GLU A 91 -9.89 9.26 5.94
CA GLU A 91 -9.83 8.50 7.20
C GLU A 91 -8.72 8.99 8.14
N LYS A 92 -7.67 9.64 7.59
CA LYS A 92 -6.59 10.29 8.35
C LYS A 92 -6.80 11.79 8.54
N LYS A 93 -7.92 12.35 8.08
CA LYS A 93 -8.19 13.81 8.06
C LYS A 93 -7.10 14.58 7.31
N LEU A 94 -6.64 14.02 6.19
CA LEU A 94 -5.66 14.62 5.30
C LEU A 94 -6.38 15.05 4.03
N ASP A 95 -6.89 16.28 4.05
CA ASP A 95 -7.67 16.83 2.94
C ASP A 95 -6.75 17.59 1.99
N PHE A 96 -6.40 16.95 0.87
CA PHE A 96 -5.58 17.53 -0.21
C PHE A 96 -4.33 18.27 0.30
N ILE A 97 -3.38 17.51 0.84
CA ILE A 97 -2.12 18.05 1.34
C ILE A 97 -1.17 18.26 0.17
N GLU A 98 -0.89 19.52 -0.16
CA GLU A 98 0.09 19.87 -1.19
C GLU A 98 1.50 19.48 -0.76
N LEU A 99 2.26 18.88 -1.67
CA LEU A 99 3.60 18.39 -1.43
C LEU A 99 4.59 19.06 -2.38
N LEU A 100 5.73 19.45 -1.83
CA LEU A 100 6.83 19.99 -2.60
C LEU A 100 7.91 18.91 -2.82
N PRO A 101 8.50 18.82 -4.01
CA PRO A 101 9.61 17.92 -4.25
C PRO A 101 10.83 18.37 -3.43
N SER A 102 11.43 17.44 -2.70
CA SER A 102 12.69 17.64 -1.99
C SER A 102 13.88 17.20 -2.85
N LYS A 103 15.08 17.71 -2.51
CA LYS A 103 16.35 17.31 -3.12
C LYS A 103 16.69 15.83 -2.89
N ARG A 104 16.14 15.21 -1.84
CA ARG A 104 16.40 13.82 -1.45
C ARG A 104 15.35 12.84 -1.99
N GLN A 105 14.83 13.09 -3.19
CA GLN A 105 13.93 12.19 -3.92
C GLN A 105 12.55 11.92 -3.27
N TYR A 106 12.24 12.50 -2.11
CA TYR A 106 10.90 12.48 -1.51
C TYR A 106 10.10 13.76 -1.81
N PHE A 107 8.81 13.71 -1.47
CA PHE A 107 7.88 14.83 -1.49
C PHE A 107 7.49 15.19 -0.05
N TYR A 108 7.37 16.49 0.25
CA TYR A 108 7.21 16.97 1.62
C TYR A 108 6.21 18.11 1.74
N ASN A 109 5.40 18.09 2.79
CA ASN A 109 4.62 19.22 3.26
C ASN A 109 5.16 19.69 4.62
N SER A 110 5.58 20.95 4.71
CA SER A 110 6.17 21.52 5.93
C SER A 110 5.15 21.82 7.02
N GLU A 111 3.94 22.22 6.65
CA GLU A 111 2.90 22.64 7.59
C GLU A 111 2.41 21.48 8.45
N GLN A 112 2.23 20.31 7.83
CA GLN A 112 1.78 19.10 8.49
C GLN A 112 2.91 18.11 8.79
N ASN A 113 4.13 18.44 8.38
CA ASN A 113 5.33 17.63 8.50
C ASN A 113 5.14 16.20 7.95
N ILE A 114 4.60 16.12 6.73
CA ILE A 114 4.29 14.86 6.04
C ILE A 114 5.29 14.64 4.91
N ASN A 115 5.91 13.46 4.87
CA ASN A 115 6.75 13.02 3.76
C ASN A 115 6.13 11.83 3.02
N VAL A 116 6.27 11.83 1.70
CA VAL A 116 5.97 10.69 0.82
C VAL A 116 7.23 10.31 0.06
N SER A 117 7.62 9.05 0.13
CA SER A 117 8.75 8.50 -0.61
C SER A 117 8.35 7.29 -1.44
N PHE A 118 8.96 7.17 -2.61
CA PHE A 118 8.75 6.09 -3.55
C PHE A 118 10.06 5.32 -3.70
N LYS A 119 10.02 4.00 -3.48
CA LYS A 119 11.22 3.17 -3.44
C LYS A 119 11.03 1.86 -4.19
N LEU A 120 11.95 1.54 -5.09
CA LEU A 120 12.05 0.22 -5.70
C LEU A 120 12.85 -0.69 -4.75
N LYS A 121 12.21 -1.69 -4.14
CA LYS A 121 12.85 -2.60 -3.16
C LYS A 121 13.65 -3.71 -3.82
N ASN A 122 13.11 -4.25 -4.91
CA ASN A 122 13.71 -5.25 -5.78
C ASN A 122 13.05 -5.11 -7.17
N ASP A 123 13.45 -5.96 -8.12
CA ASP A 123 12.98 -5.90 -9.50
C ASP A 123 11.45 -5.97 -9.64
N ASP A 124 10.76 -6.56 -8.65
CA ASP A 124 9.34 -6.84 -8.70
C ASP A 124 8.51 -6.10 -7.63
N THR A 125 9.10 -5.22 -6.82
CA THR A 125 8.40 -4.60 -5.67
C THR A 125 8.66 -3.12 -5.56
N PHE A 126 7.57 -2.35 -5.61
CA PHE A 126 7.53 -0.92 -5.39
C PHE A 126 6.92 -0.59 -4.03
N GLU A 127 7.60 0.22 -3.22
CA GLU A 127 7.13 0.73 -1.94
C GLU A 127 6.72 2.21 -2.06
N ILE A 128 5.55 2.53 -1.50
CA ILE A 128 5.13 3.90 -1.19
C ILE A 128 5.10 4.03 0.32
N LEU A 129 5.93 4.91 0.88
CA LEU A 129 6.00 5.15 2.32
C LEU A 129 5.54 6.57 2.63
N ILE A 130 4.63 6.69 3.59
CA ILE A 130 4.05 7.95 4.06
C ILE A 130 4.37 8.09 5.54
N THR A 131 4.97 9.21 5.92
CA THR A 131 5.36 9.50 7.31
C THR A 131 4.87 10.87 7.74
N LYS A 132 4.54 11.03 9.02
CA LYS A 132 4.22 12.31 9.66
C LYS A 132 5.05 12.46 10.92
N ASN A 133 5.76 13.57 11.08
CA ASN A 133 6.68 13.77 12.20
C ASN A 133 7.65 12.59 12.40
N THR A 134 8.19 12.04 11.30
CA THR A 134 9.06 10.83 11.27
C THR A 134 8.38 9.49 11.63
N ILE A 135 7.12 9.51 12.06
CA ILE A 135 6.34 8.31 12.38
C ILE A 135 5.69 7.81 11.09
N ARG A 136 5.77 6.50 10.84
CA ARG A 136 5.10 5.87 9.69
C ARG A 136 3.58 6.00 9.84
N LEU A 137 2.94 6.69 8.90
CA LEU A 137 1.49 6.71 8.77
C LEU A 137 1.01 5.49 7.99
N GLN A 138 1.63 5.20 6.86
CA GLN A 138 1.24 4.10 5.98
C GLN A 138 2.41 3.64 5.10
N SER A 139 2.45 2.35 4.76
CA SER A 139 3.35 1.81 3.72
C SER A 139 2.56 0.86 2.82
N PHE A 140 2.73 1.02 1.51
CA PHE A 140 2.17 0.14 0.49
C PHE A 140 3.30 -0.61 -0.19
N LEU A 141 3.24 -1.94 -0.15
CA LEU A 141 4.12 -2.81 -0.94
C LEU A 141 3.32 -3.34 -2.12
N LEU A 142 3.72 -2.93 -3.32
CA LEU A 142 3.03 -3.23 -4.57
C LEU A 142 3.94 -4.12 -5.41
N LYS A 143 3.46 -5.30 -5.78
CA LYS A 143 4.16 -6.14 -6.76
C LYS A 143 4.04 -5.49 -8.15
N ILE A 144 5.06 -5.65 -8.99
CA ILE A 144 5.18 -5.07 -10.34
C ILE A 144 4.94 -6.12 -11.45
N PRO A 145 3.84 -6.90 -11.48
CA PRO A 145 3.56 -7.76 -12.62
C PRO A 145 3.08 -6.90 -13.82
N SER A 146 4.08 -6.42 -14.57
CA SER A 146 4.18 -5.98 -15.97
C SER A 146 3.13 -5.09 -16.65
N GLU A 147 1.94 -4.79 -16.10
CA GLU A 147 1.06 -3.79 -16.73
C GLU A 147 0.49 -2.80 -15.71
N LYS A 148 1.10 -1.61 -15.72
CA LYS A 148 0.55 -0.34 -15.19
C LYS A 148 0.57 -0.20 -13.69
N LEU A 149 1.77 -0.18 -13.10
CA LEU A 149 1.98 0.65 -11.92
C LEU A 149 1.90 2.11 -12.39
N PHE A 150 0.69 2.64 -12.42
CA PHE A 150 0.37 4.01 -12.85
C PHE A 150 1.29 5.05 -12.18
N PHE A 151 1.78 4.76 -10.98
CA PHE A 151 2.79 5.57 -10.29
C PHE A 151 4.11 5.69 -11.06
N LEU A 152 4.64 4.59 -11.61
CA LEU A 152 5.91 4.61 -12.35
C LEU A 152 5.79 5.42 -13.66
N ASP A 153 4.61 5.39 -14.29
CA ASP A 153 4.35 6.14 -15.52
C ASP A 153 4.15 7.65 -15.25
N ASN A 154 3.54 7.98 -14.11
CA ASN A 154 3.21 9.34 -13.71
C ASN A 154 4.22 9.99 -12.75
N LEU A 155 5.29 9.28 -12.38
CA LEU A 155 6.33 9.82 -11.50
C LEU A 155 7.65 9.92 -12.25
N ASN A 156 8.32 11.07 -12.12
CA ASN A 156 9.66 11.23 -12.64
C ASN A 156 10.63 10.28 -11.92
N LYS A 157 11.33 9.44 -12.70
CA LYS A 157 12.27 8.41 -12.20
C LYS A 157 13.30 8.92 -11.20
N LYS A 158 13.68 10.20 -11.24
CA LYS A 158 14.62 10.80 -10.27
C LYS A 158 14.07 10.82 -8.82
N HIS A 159 12.77 10.66 -8.64
CA HIS A 159 12.09 10.60 -7.35
C HIS A 159 11.79 9.15 -6.91
N ILE A 160 12.36 8.16 -7.58
CA ILE A 160 12.28 6.76 -7.20
C ILE A 160 13.65 6.36 -6.68
N GLU A 161 13.73 6.04 -5.39
CA GLU A 161 14.95 5.53 -4.78
C GLU A 161 15.13 4.05 -5.16
N SER A 162 16.29 3.69 -5.68
CA SER A 162 16.68 2.29 -5.90
C SER A 162 17.38 1.77 -4.65
N SER A 163 16.93 0.61 -4.15
CA SER A 163 17.49 -0.01 -2.95
C SER A 163 18.74 -0.83 -3.20
#